data_AF-A0AAQ3M2T7-F1
#
_entry.id   AF-A0AAQ3M2T7-F1
#
_cell.length_a   1.000
_cell.length_b   1.000
_cell.length_c   1.000
_cell.angle_alpha   90.00
_cell.angle_beta   90.00
_cell.angle_gamma   90.00
#
_symmetry.space_group_name_H-M   'P 1'
#
loop_
_entity.id
_entity.type
_entity.pdbx_description
1 polymer ?
#
loop_
_entity_poly.entity_id
_entity_poly.type
_entity_poly.pdbx_seq_one_letter_code
_entity_poly.pdbx_strand_id
1 'polypeptide(L)'
;MQTTQRTALRAARRVRPQAQQQPRRFESHSSHGAHESHLAPANESFGAGFYIALAAVPVSIAAYRFTRPGAEQPYFTRYITEKYNDLAGKWAERNDTHTQAMEQAAADRVLFQNEASRSNRVVDLKYPEQFNGGSPWNVPAGHGSTNIDKVIAKYQEENYTENEKRFQQLRENKVPREQPFEPLGKSSST
;
A
#
# COMPACT_ATOMS: atom_id res chain seq x y z
N MET A 1 -13.06 -1.88 -13.33
CA MET A 1 -12.57 -1.84 -11.93
C MET A 1 -12.17 -3.26 -11.54
N GLN A 2 -10.87 -3.57 -11.58
CA GLN A 2 -10.35 -4.89 -11.22
C GLN A 2 -9.87 -4.85 -9.78
N THR A 3 -10.41 -5.71 -8.93
CA THR A 3 -10.06 -5.81 -7.51
C THR A 3 -8.81 -6.69 -7.35
N THR A 4 -7.70 -6.06 -7.00
CA THR A 4 -6.49 -6.77 -6.55
C THR A 4 -6.71 -7.31 -5.14
N GLN A 5 -7.25 -8.51 -5.02
CA GLN A 5 -7.19 -9.29 -3.79
C GLN A 5 -6.38 -10.55 -4.05
N ARG A 6 -5.09 -10.48 -3.74
CA ARG A 6 -4.19 -11.63 -3.72
C ARG A 6 -3.49 -11.71 -2.37
N THR A 7 -3.73 -12.84 -1.71
CA THR A 7 -2.74 -13.58 -0.90
C THR A 7 -2.46 -13.08 0.51
N ALA A 8 -3.31 -13.50 1.46
CA ALA A 8 -2.94 -13.62 2.87
C ALA A 8 -3.47 -14.95 3.45
N LEU A 9 -2.99 -16.08 2.92
CA LEU A 9 -3.25 -17.41 3.47
C LEU A 9 -1.96 -18.23 3.48
N ARG A 10 -0.98 -17.84 4.33
CA ARG A 10 0.21 -18.68 4.57
C ARG A 10 0.98 -18.34 5.84
N ALA A 11 0.31 -18.34 7.00
CA ALA A 11 1.02 -18.27 8.29
C ALA A 11 0.25 -18.99 9.41
N ALA A 12 -0.11 -20.26 9.19
CA ALA A 12 -0.63 -21.12 10.25
C ALA A 12 -0.23 -22.57 9.96
N ARG A 13 1.07 -22.87 10.03
CA ARG A 13 1.53 -24.26 10.01
C ARG A 13 2.75 -24.39 10.91
N ARG A 14 2.59 -25.25 11.93
CA ARG A 14 3.60 -25.85 12.82
C ARG A 14 3.82 -25.17 14.17
N VAL A 15 2.81 -25.27 15.03
CA VAL A 15 3.08 -25.53 16.46
C VAL A 15 3.30 -27.04 16.58
N ARG A 16 4.55 -27.46 16.81
CA ARG A 16 4.87 -28.84 17.24
C ARG A 16 4.53 -28.94 18.73
N PRO A 17 3.74 -29.93 19.19
CA PRO A 17 3.72 -30.24 20.61
C PRO A 17 5.10 -30.80 21.00
N GLN A 18 5.76 -30.17 21.97
CA GLN A 18 6.90 -30.78 22.66
C GLN A 18 6.41 -32.07 23.32
N ALA A 19 6.97 -33.20 22.90
CA ALA A 19 6.79 -34.47 23.61
C ALA A 19 7.27 -34.28 25.05
N GLN A 20 6.35 -34.51 26.00
CA GLN A 20 6.63 -34.56 27.43
C GLN A 20 7.74 -35.60 27.67
N GLN A 21 8.92 -35.15 28.06
CA GLN A 21 9.96 -36.05 28.56
C GLN A 21 9.50 -36.58 29.93
N GLN A 22 9.40 -37.90 30.04
CA GLN A 22 9.17 -38.57 31.31
C GLN A 22 10.34 -38.31 32.27
N PRO A 23 10.10 -38.06 33.57
CA PRO A 23 11.18 -37.94 34.54
C PRO A 23 11.88 -39.30 34.69
N ARG A 24 13.20 -39.32 34.48
CA ARG A 24 14.05 -40.47 34.81
C ARG A 24 14.00 -40.64 36.34
N ARG A 25 13.47 -41.78 36.79
CA ARG A 25 13.62 -42.22 38.17
C ARG A 25 15.09 -42.58 38.39
N PHE A 26 15.72 -42.00 39.40
CA PHE A 26 16.99 -42.50 39.91
C PHE A 26 16.70 -43.80 40.67
N GLU A 27 17.08 -44.93 40.08
CA GLU A 27 17.19 -46.20 40.81
C GLU A 27 18.28 -46.07 41.86
N SER A 28 17.89 -46.19 43.12
CA SER A 28 18.79 -46.31 44.26
C SER A 28 19.46 -47.69 44.24
N HIS A 29 20.59 -47.80 43.54
CA HIS A 29 21.51 -48.92 43.74
C HIS A 29 22.35 -48.66 45.00
N SER A 30 21.83 -49.08 46.15
CA SER A 30 22.63 -49.27 47.35
C SER A 30 23.26 -50.66 47.30
N SER A 31 24.32 -50.82 46.50
CA SER A 31 25.20 -51.98 46.59
C SER A 31 26.27 -51.69 47.63
N HIS A 32 26.11 -52.30 48.81
CA HIS A 32 27.13 -52.36 49.84
C HIS A 32 28.38 -53.08 49.28
N GLY A 33 29.47 -52.34 49.19
CA GLY A 33 30.78 -52.82 48.78
C GLY A 33 31.84 -52.37 49.79
N ALA A 34 32.34 -53.37 50.50
CA ALA A 34 33.37 -53.40 51.54
C ALA A 34 34.55 -52.40 51.45
N HIS A 35 34.88 -51.87 52.64
CA HIS A 35 36.19 -51.80 53.29
C HIS A 35 37.46 -51.34 52.54
N GLU A 36 38.09 -50.35 53.17
CA GLU A 36 39.52 -50.24 53.48
C GLU A 36 40.47 -49.39 52.62
N SER A 37 41.21 -48.56 53.37
CA SER A 37 42.59 -48.07 53.15
C SER A 37 42.83 -46.74 52.40
N HIS A 38 43.19 -45.76 53.23
CA HIS A 38 43.93 -44.50 53.07
C HIS A 38 44.64 -44.23 51.73
N LEU A 39 44.55 -42.97 51.23
CA LEU A 39 45.66 -42.08 50.82
C LEU A 39 45.15 -40.80 50.11
N ALA A 40 45.69 -39.65 50.52
CA ALA A 40 45.56 -38.25 50.02
C ALA A 40 44.50 -37.35 50.71
N PRO A 41 44.86 -36.12 51.16
CA PRO A 41 43.86 -35.13 51.55
C PRO A 41 43.10 -34.73 50.28
N ALA A 42 41.86 -35.23 50.15
CA ALA A 42 40.96 -34.74 49.13
C ALA A 42 40.70 -33.27 49.45
N ASN A 43 41.27 -32.37 48.65
CA ASN A 43 40.98 -30.95 48.70
C ASN A 43 39.53 -30.80 48.20
N GLU A 44 38.56 -30.93 49.11
CA GLU A 44 37.13 -30.83 48.81
C GLU A 44 36.85 -29.42 48.30
N SER A 45 36.75 -29.27 46.98
CA SER A 45 36.44 -27.99 46.37
C SER A 45 35.06 -27.54 46.86
N PHE A 46 34.93 -26.28 47.25
CA PHE A 46 33.64 -25.70 47.63
C PHE A 46 32.57 -26.04 46.58
N GLY A 47 31.44 -26.61 47.04
CA GLY A 47 30.36 -27.02 46.15
C GLY A 47 29.78 -25.82 45.38
N ALA A 48 29.11 -26.08 44.25
CA ALA A 48 28.55 -25.03 43.39
C ALA A 48 27.68 -24.00 44.14
N GLY A 49 26.99 -24.42 45.20
CA GLY A 49 26.20 -23.53 46.06
C GLY A 49 26.99 -22.41 46.73
N PHE A 50 28.26 -22.64 47.08
CA PHE A 50 29.13 -21.61 47.66
C PHE A 50 29.42 -20.49 46.68
N TYR A 51 29.77 -20.83 45.43
CA TYR A 51 29.99 -19.84 44.38
C TYR A 51 28.71 -19.11 43.98
N ILE A 52 27.56 -19.80 43.99
CA ILE A 52 26.24 -19.16 43.77
C ILE A 52 25.95 -18.14 44.87
N ALA A 53 26.20 -18.47 46.14
CA ALA A 53 26.01 -17.54 47.25
C ALA A 53 26.98 -16.34 47.17
N LEU A 54 28.24 -16.59 46.83
CA LEU A 54 29.25 -15.55 46.65
C LEU A 54 28.92 -14.62 45.48
N ALA A 55 28.34 -15.14 44.40
CA ALA A 55 27.84 -14.36 43.27
C ALA A 55 26.52 -13.63 43.58
N ALA A 56 25.66 -14.19 44.43
CA ALA A 56 24.38 -13.58 44.80
C ALA A 56 24.56 -12.24 45.55
N VAL A 57 25.63 -12.09 46.34
CA VAL A 57 25.91 -10.85 47.08
C VAL A 57 26.12 -9.64 46.14
N PRO A 58 27.09 -9.64 45.20
CA PRO A 58 27.25 -8.52 44.27
C PRO A 58 26.06 -8.36 43.33
N VAL A 59 25.40 -9.45 42.91
CA VAL A 59 24.19 -9.38 42.07
C VAL A 59 23.03 -8.69 42.78
N SER A 60 22.80 -9.00 44.06
CA SER A 60 21.74 -8.35 44.86
C SER A 60 22.01 -6.88 45.12
N ILE A 61 23.27 -6.50 45.35
CA ILE A 61 23.68 -5.10 45.49
C ILE A 61 23.48 -4.34 44.17
N ALA A 62 23.87 -4.93 43.04
CA ALA A 62 23.65 -4.35 41.72
C ALA A 62 22.14 -4.18 41.44
N ALA A 63 21.34 -5.22 41.69
CA ALA A 63 19.90 -5.17 41.54
C ALA A 63 19.28 -4.07 42.42
N TYR A 64 19.70 -3.93 43.67
CA TYR A 64 19.24 -2.87 44.57
C TYR A 64 19.61 -1.48 44.04
N ARG A 65 20.83 -1.28 43.51
CA ARG A 65 21.27 0.00 42.93
C ARG A 65 20.50 0.36 41.65
N PHE A 66 20.17 -0.61 40.80
CA PHE A 66 19.40 -0.38 39.57
C PHE A 66 17.90 -0.18 39.80
N THR A 67 17.35 -0.76 40.86
CA THR A 67 15.90 -0.71 41.16
C THR A 67 15.52 0.40 42.14
N ARG A 68 16.48 0.96 42.90
CA ARG A 68 16.19 2.01 43.88
C ARG A 68 15.69 3.28 43.18
N PRO A 69 14.45 3.73 43.44
CA PRO A 69 13.95 4.99 42.91
C PRO A 69 14.69 6.16 43.58
N GLY A 70 15.28 7.03 42.78
CA GLY A 70 15.86 8.30 43.22
C GLY A 70 14.92 9.48 42.90
N ALA A 71 15.46 10.70 42.80
CA ALA A 71 14.73 11.87 42.31
C ALA A 71 14.34 11.78 40.82
N GLU A 72 14.99 10.87 40.09
CA GLU A 72 14.73 10.55 38.68
C GLU A 72 14.13 9.14 38.54
N GLN A 73 13.41 8.89 37.44
CA GLN A 73 12.84 7.56 37.14
C GLN A 73 13.95 6.48 37.07
N PRO A 74 13.67 5.23 37.49
CA PRO A 74 14.67 4.16 37.42
C PRO A 74 15.10 3.93 35.97
N TYR A 75 16.36 3.52 35.79
CA TYR A 75 17.03 3.46 34.49
C TYR A 75 16.21 2.74 33.41
N PHE A 76 15.58 1.61 33.75
CA PHE A 76 14.76 0.85 32.81
C PHE A 76 13.51 1.62 32.37
N THR A 77 12.83 2.30 33.29
CA THR A 77 11.65 3.11 32.96
C THR A 77 12.03 4.30 32.09
N ARG A 78 13.17 4.95 32.37
CA ARG A 78 13.69 6.03 31.52
C ARG A 78 14.04 5.53 30.11
N TYR A 79 14.75 4.41 30.03
CA TYR A 79 15.09 3.82 28.73
C TYR A 79 13.84 3.45 27.92
N ILE A 80 12.84 2.83 28.56
CA ILE A 80 11.56 2.49 27.93
C ILE A 80 10.88 3.77 27.44
N THR A 81 10.70 4.77 28.31
CA THR A 81 10.01 6.02 27.94
C THR A 81 10.71 6.76 26.80
N GLU A 82 12.04 6.90 26.84
CA GLU A 82 12.82 7.50 25.75
C GLU A 82 12.64 6.76 24.42
N LYS A 83 12.66 5.41 24.44
CA LYS A 83 12.44 4.60 23.24
C LYS A 83 11.02 4.73 22.70
N TYR A 84 10.01 4.70 23.56
CA TYR A 84 8.62 4.84 23.14
C TYR A 84 8.32 6.25 22.62
N ASN A 85 8.92 7.29 23.20
CA ASN A 85 8.79 8.66 22.72
C ASN A 85 9.40 8.84 21.31
N ASP A 86 10.58 8.27 21.04
CA ASP A 86 11.19 8.27 19.70
C ASP A 86 10.33 7.50 18.67
N LEU A 87 9.75 6.36 19.08
CA LEU A 87 8.82 5.61 18.23
C LEU A 87 7.53 6.40 17.95
N ALA A 88 6.97 7.08 18.95
CA ALA A 88 5.79 7.91 18.79
C ALA A 88 6.04 9.06 17.80
N GLY A 89 7.19 9.72 17.88
CA GLY A 89 7.60 10.75 16.92
C GLY A 89 7.67 10.21 15.49
N LYS A 90 8.33 9.05 15.30
CA LYS A 90 8.41 8.39 13.98
C LYS A 90 7.05 7.96 13.43
N TRP A 91 6.12 7.56 14.29
CA TRP A 91 4.76 7.23 13.87
C TRP A 91 3.97 8.47 13.47
N ALA A 92 4.12 9.57 14.21
CA ALA A 92 3.51 10.84 13.86
C ALA A 92 4.02 11.36 12.50
N GLU A 93 5.33 11.32 12.25
CA GLU A 93 5.93 11.72 10.97
C GLU A 93 5.43 10.87 9.78
N ARG A 94 5.33 9.54 9.97
CA ARG A 94 4.76 8.66 8.92
C ARG A 94 3.29 8.93 8.66
N ASN A 95 2.51 9.23 9.69
CA ASN A 95 1.10 9.55 9.53
C ASN A 95 0.91 10.90 8.83
N ASP A 96 1.75 11.89 9.14
CA ASP A 96 1.74 13.20 8.49
C ASP A 96 2.06 13.07 7.00
N THR A 97 3.19 12.42 6.66
CA THR A 97 3.57 12.16 5.26
C THR A 97 2.50 11.38 4.49
N HIS A 98 1.86 10.38 5.11
CA HIS A 98 0.75 9.65 4.49
C HIS A 98 -0.46 10.57 4.24
N THR A 99 -0.81 11.42 5.21
CA THR A 99 -1.94 12.35 5.10
C THR A 99 -1.69 13.36 3.99
N GLN A 100 -0.50 13.96 3.93
CA GLN A 100 -0.09 14.86 2.86
C GLN A 100 -0.15 14.19 1.48
N ALA A 101 0.32 12.95 1.36
CA ALA A 101 0.23 12.20 0.12
C ALA A 101 -1.22 11.92 -0.31
N MET A 102 -2.11 11.60 0.65
CA MET A 102 -3.54 11.43 0.37
C MET A 102 -4.21 12.74 -0.06
N GLU A 103 -3.85 13.87 0.54
CA GLU A 103 -4.36 15.19 0.17
C GLU A 103 -3.94 15.58 -1.25
N GLN A 104 -2.67 15.35 -1.61
CA GLN A 104 -2.18 15.56 -2.97
C GLN A 104 -2.91 14.67 -3.97
N ALA A 105 -3.05 13.37 -3.68
CA ALA A 105 -3.77 12.45 -4.55
C ALA A 105 -5.25 12.82 -4.71
N ALA A 106 -5.88 13.36 -3.65
CA ALA A 106 -7.25 13.86 -3.71
C ALA A 106 -7.35 15.12 -4.59
N ALA A 107 -6.41 16.07 -4.45
CA ALA A 107 -6.36 17.28 -5.27
C ALA A 107 -6.19 16.93 -6.76
N ASP A 108 -5.27 16.03 -7.09
CA ASP A 108 -5.05 15.57 -8.46
C ASP A 108 -6.29 14.87 -9.02
N ARG A 109 -6.95 14.04 -8.22
CA ARG A 109 -8.20 13.39 -8.62
C ARG A 109 -9.29 14.41 -8.96
N VAL A 110 -9.41 15.49 -8.20
CA VAL A 110 -10.37 16.56 -8.47
C VAL A 110 -10.07 17.25 -9.81
N LEU A 111 -8.79 17.48 -10.13
CA LEU A 111 -8.38 18.04 -11.42
C LEU A 111 -8.83 17.13 -12.58
N PHE A 112 -8.50 15.84 -12.51
CA PHE A 112 -8.84 14.89 -13.58
C PHE A 112 -10.34 14.55 -13.66
N GLN A 113 -11.06 14.52 -12.53
CA GLN A 113 -12.51 14.32 -12.55
C GLN A 113 -13.23 15.49 -13.21
N ASN A 114 -12.80 16.73 -12.94
CA ASN A 114 -13.39 17.91 -13.56
C ASN A 114 -13.01 18.04 -15.03
N GLU A 115 -11.81 17.65 -15.43
CA GLU A 115 -11.39 17.63 -16.85
C GLU A 115 -12.15 16.55 -17.64
N ALA A 116 -12.19 15.31 -17.14
CA ALA A 116 -12.89 14.21 -17.79
C ALA A 116 -14.41 14.42 -17.90
N SER A 117 -15.01 15.15 -16.96
CA SER A 117 -16.45 15.48 -17.01
C SER A 117 -16.79 16.63 -17.96
N ARG A 118 -15.82 17.47 -18.36
CA ARG A 118 -16.07 18.60 -19.27
C ARG A 118 -16.05 18.22 -20.75
N SER A 119 -15.59 17.01 -21.07
CA SER A 119 -15.59 16.55 -22.45
C SER A 119 -15.67 15.03 -22.45
N ASN A 120 -16.81 14.49 -22.85
CA ASN A 120 -16.72 13.36 -23.78
C ASN A 120 -15.80 13.86 -24.89
N ARG A 121 -14.51 13.48 -24.86
CA ARG A 121 -13.54 13.86 -25.87
C ARG A 121 -13.93 13.11 -27.14
N VAL A 122 -14.98 13.60 -27.79
CA VAL A 122 -15.44 13.15 -29.09
C VAL A 122 -14.35 13.61 -30.03
N VAL A 123 -13.40 12.71 -30.31
CA VAL A 123 -12.43 12.92 -31.36
C VAL A 123 -13.15 12.61 -32.65
N ASP A 124 -13.47 13.65 -33.43
CA ASP A 124 -14.04 13.46 -34.76
C ASP A 124 -13.00 12.75 -35.63
N LEU A 125 -13.30 11.49 -35.96
CA LEU A 125 -12.49 10.71 -36.88
C LEU A 125 -12.88 11.11 -38.31
N LYS A 126 -11.88 11.33 -39.16
CA LYS A 126 -12.11 11.68 -40.57
C LYS A 126 -12.76 10.54 -41.36
N TYR A 127 -12.59 9.29 -40.92
CA TYR A 127 -13.11 8.10 -41.60
C TYR A 127 -13.66 7.09 -40.58
N PRO A 128 -14.90 6.60 -40.77
CA PRO A 128 -15.53 5.65 -39.85
C PRO A 128 -14.91 4.25 -39.93
N GLU A 129 -14.24 3.90 -41.03
CA GLU A 129 -13.58 2.60 -41.19
C GLU A 129 -12.43 2.35 -40.20
N GLN A 130 -11.96 3.38 -39.50
CA GLN A 130 -10.95 3.23 -38.45
C GLN A 130 -11.44 2.33 -37.29
N PHE A 131 -12.75 2.27 -37.06
CA PHE A 131 -13.36 1.38 -36.05
C PHE A 131 -13.25 -0.11 -36.42
N ASN A 132 -12.99 -0.42 -37.70
CA ASN A 132 -12.71 -1.77 -38.17
C ASN A 132 -11.21 -2.10 -38.19
N GLY A 133 -10.34 -1.15 -37.81
CA GLY A 133 -8.90 -1.35 -37.69
C GLY A 133 -8.53 -2.14 -36.43
N GLY A 134 -8.53 -3.47 -36.54
CA GLY A 134 -8.14 -4.38 -35.46
C GLY A 134 -6.80 -5.09 -35.70
N SER A 135 -6.30 -5.79 -34.67
CA SER A 135 -5.18 -6.73 -34.83
C SER A 135 -5.61 -7.88 -35.76
N PRO A 136 -4.81 -8.24 -36.78
CA PRO A 136 -5.13 -9.36 -37.68
C PRO A 136 -5.06 -10.73 -36.99
N TRP A 137 -4.49 -10.80 -35.78
CA TRP A 137 -4.29 -12.04 -35.03
C TRP A 137 -5.30 -12.19 -33.89
N ASN A 138 -5.79 -13.41 -33.70
CA ASN A 138 -6.59 -13.85 -32.55
C ASN A 138 -7.97 -13.17 -32.41
N VAL A 139 -8.64 -12.92 -33.53
CA VAL A 139 -10.02 -12.39 -33.56
C VAL A 139 -11.02 -13.55 -33.63
N PRO A 140 -11.94 -13.71 -32.67
CA PRO A 140 -13.02 -14.68 -32.75
C PRO A 140 -13.90 -14.46 -33.98
N ALA A 141 -14.40 -15.54 -34.59
CA ALA A 141 -15.33 -15.43 -35.72
C ALA A 141 -16.54 -14.53 -35.34
N GLY A 142 -16.86 -13.57 -36.21
CA GLY A 142 -17.93 -12.60 -35.97
C GLY A 142 -17.55 -11.35 -35.16
N HIS A 143 -16.30 -11.21 -34.70
CA HIS A 143 -15.82 -10.04 -33.94
C HIS A 143 -14.85 -9.14 -34.73
N GLY A 144 -14.72 -9.37 -36.05
CA GLY A 144 -13.76 -8.67 -36.91
C GLY A 144 -14.21 -7.29 -37.41
N SER A 145 -15.49 -6.97 -37.32
CA SER A 145 -16.03 -5.66 -37.70
C SER A 145 -17.12 -5.24 -36.73
N THR A 146 -17.07 -3.99 -36.28
CA THR A 146 -18.14 -3.42 -35.48
C THR A 146 -19.24 -2.98 -36.44
N ASN A 147 -20.53 -3.19 -36.12
CA ASN A 147 -21.59 -2.61 -36.97
C ASN A 147 -21.53 -1.08 -36.85
N ILE A 148 -21.20 -0.40 -37.96
CA ILE A 148 -21.03 1.05 -38.03
C ILE A 148 -22.24 1.76 -38.66
N ASP A 149 -23.32 1.04 -38.97
CA ASP A 149 -24.47 1.53 -39.75
C ASP A 149 -25.10 2.76 -39.10
N LYS A 150 -25.20 2.77 -37.77
CA LYS A 150 -25.76 3.91 -37.00
C LYS A 150 -24.90 5.16 -37.09
N VAL A 151 -23.58 4.99 -37.10
CA VAL A 151 -22.63 6.11 -37.21
C VAL A 151 -22.69 6.68 -38.63
N ILE A 152 -22.76 5.80 -39.64
CA ILE A 152 -22.94 6.18 -41.04
C ILE A 152 -24.25 6.97 -41.20
N ALA A 153 -25.36 6.48 -40.66
CA ALA A 153 -26.67 7.15 -40.73
C ALA A 153 -26.61 8.56 -40.12
N LYS A 154 -26.03 8.71 -38.93
CA LYS A 154 -25.87 10.02 -38.27
C LYS A 154 -25.10 11.01 -39.15
N TYR A 155 -23.94 10.61 -39.69
CA TYR A 155 -23.14 11.51 -40.52
C TYR A 155 -23.79 11.80 -41.88
N GLN A 156 -24.57 10.86 -42.42
CA GLN A 156 -25.37 11.12 -43.61
C GLN A 156 -26.42 12.21 -43.34
N GLU A 157 -27.16 12.10 -42.23
CA GLU A 157 -28.13 13.13 -41.82
C GLU A 157 -27.47 14.50 -41.63
N GLU A 158 -26.34 14.56 -40.89
CA GLU A 158 -25.58 15.81 -40.70
C GLU A 158 -25.17 16.43 -42.05
N ASN A 159 -24.62 15.63 -42.97
CA ASN A 159 -24.23 16.11 -44.31
C ASN A 159 -25.43 16.62 -45.13
N TYR A 160 -26.57 15.93 -45.09
CA TYR A 160 -27.78 16.40 -45.79
C TYR A 160 -28.26 17.73 -45.21
N THR A 161 -28.31 17.86 -43.89
CA THR A 161 -28.73 19.13 -43.26
C THR A 161 -27.77 20.28 -43.55
N GLU A 162 -26.45 20.03 -43.60
CA GLU A 162 -25.48 21.04 -43.99
C GLU A 162 -25.61 21.44 -45.45
N ASN A 163 -25.82 20.48 -46.34
CA ASN A 163 -26.03 20.75 -47.76
C ASN A 163 -27.33 21.54 -47.98
N GLU A 164 -28.41 21.21 -47.29
CA GLU A 164 -29.66 21.98 -47.33
C GLU A 164 -29.45 23.41 -46.85
N LYS A 165 -28.74 23.62 -45.74
CA LYS A 165 -28.36 24.97 -45.25
C LYS A 165 -27.53 25.72 -46.29
N ARG A 166 -26.55 25.07 -46.92
CA ARG A 166 -25.74 25.67 -48.00
C ARG A 166 -26.62 26.03 -49.21
N PHE A 167 -27.55 25.17 -49.61
CA PHE A 167 -28.50 25.47 -50.69
C PHE A 167 -29.44 26.62 -50.34
N GLN A 168 -29.94 26.70 -49.11
CA GLN A 168 -30.75 27.82 -48.64
C GLN A 168 -29.95 29.13 -48.66
N GLN A 169 -28.71 29.12 -48.17
CA GLN A 169 -27.81 30.27 -48.23
C GLN A 169 -27.57 30.74 -49.67
N LEU A 170 -27.38 29.81 -50.61
CA LEU A 170 -27.23 30.13 -52.03
C LEU A 170 -28.53 30.74 -52.61
N ARG A 171 -29.70 30.18 -52.28
CA ARG A 171 -31.00 30.72 -52.72
C ARG A 171 -31.27 32.11 -52.16
N GLU A 172 -30.85 32.38 -50.94
CA GLU A 172 -31.01 33.67 -50.27
C GLU A 172 -29.88 34.67 -50.60
N ASN A 173 -28.88 34.28 -51.41
CA ASN A 173 -27.64 35.03 -51.65
C ASN A 173 -26.96 35.49 -50.35
N LYS A 174 -27.05 34.67 -49.29
CA LYS A 174 -26.43 34.88 -47.98
C LYS A 174 -25.23 33.97 -47.81
N VAL A 175 -24.36 33.93 -48.80
CA VAL A 175 -23.12 33.14 -48.72
C VAL A 175 -22.16 33.85 -47.78
N PRO A 176 -21.72 33.23 -46.67
CA PRO A 176 -20.90 33.92 -45.65
C PRO A 176 -19.59 34.53 -46.17
N ARG A 177 -19.05 34.03 -47.30
CA ARG A 177 -17.85 34.57 -47.94
C ARG A 177 -18.10 35.80 -48.82
N GLU A 178 -19.34 36.01 -49.25
CA GLU A 178 -19.74 37.11 -50.13
C GLU A 178 -20.36 38.28 -49.35
N GLN A 179 -20.76 38.03 -48.10
CA GLN A 179 -21.26 39.08 -47.22
C GLN A 179 -20.12 40.00 -46.75
N PRO A 180 -20.37 41.32 -46.68
CA PRO A 180 -19.40 42.25 -46.11
C PRO A 180 -19.11 41.88 -44.64
N PHE A 181 -17.84 41.97 -44.25
CA PHE A 181 -17.42 41.69 -42.87
C PHE A 181 -18.10 42.66 -41.90
N GLU A 182 -18.93 42.16 -40.99
CA GLU A 182 -19.45 42.94 -39.88
C GLU A 182 -18.39 43.02 -38.76
N PRO A 183 -17.83 44.21 -38.48
CA PRO A 183 -16.89 44.35 -37.38
C PRO A 183 -17.60 44.14 -36.04
N LEU A 184 -16.99 43.35 -35.15
CA LEU A 184 -17.51 43.03 -33.80
C LEU A 184 -17.65 44.24 -32.84
N GLY A 185 -17.48 45.48 -33.32
CA GLY A 185 -17.50 46.70 -32.51
C GLY A 185 -18.85 47.41 -32.55
N LYS A 186 -19.37 47.78 -31.37
CA LYS A 186 -20.53 48.67 -31.22
C LYS A 186 -20.29 49.94 -32.06
N SER A 187 -21.08 50.16 -33.10
CA SER A 187 -21.12 51.45 -33.78
C SER A 187 -21.57 52.48 -32.76
N SER A 188 -20.68 53.40 -32.40
CA SER A 188 -21.04 54.61 -31.66
C SER A 188 -21.87 55.49 -32.59
N SER A 189 -23.20 55.36 -32.53
CA SER A 189 -24.10 56.32 -33.12
C SER A 189 -23.87 57.69 -32.47
N THR A 190 -23.53 58.67 -33.29
CA THR A 190 -23.39 60.09 -32.94
C THR A 190 -24.75 60.71 -32.66
#